data_AF-A0A024GVA9-F1
#
_entry.id   AF-A0A024GVA9-F1
#
_cell.length_a   1.000
_cell.length_b   1.000
_cell.length_c   1.000
_cell.angle_alpha   90.00
_cell.angle_beta   90.00
_cell.angle_gamma   90.00
#
_symmetry.space_group_name_H-M   'P 1'
#
loop_
_entity.id
_entity.type
_entity.pdbx_description
1 polymer ?
#
loop_
_entity_poly.entity_id
_entity_poly.type
_entity_poly.pdbx_seq_one_letter_code
_entity_poly.pdbx_strand_id
1 'polypeptide(L)'
;MSHHNDLMRGINRRVFSADSGATELLHVLLSRPTEFQTHSEEYQFLGNAVRSEKPATANTSADPIDYQGIQIKDWVIGSNKSHITPVDLLEKIGAEANLTPPEMVFGGNQLMFFHVPSGLCYNFLAVDALKCVHFAAQKSKNETQKQLKVAIAKQRSTNDQVKELDIPYDWTYTTEYRGTLSKLASSNGVFNRTDQQVQIEATKERIDMDKLKEREPILWFDDVNLYEDELHDHGISIMNVKVRVMPSGFYILARYWLRLDRVVLRVYETRIHHLFGNEYLLREYSRKESTVEELGEKGHSKNMTDYRVVDQFHHLLTLQEAVYEKILIESE
;
A
#
# COMPACT_ATOMS: atom_id res chain seq x y z
N MET A 1 -21.85 27.16 -7.01
CA MET A 1 -20.59 26.39 -6.91
C MET A 1 -20.99 24.96 -6.63
N SER A 2 -20.65 24.01 -7.50
CA SER A 2 -21.23 22.66 -7.46
C SER A 2 -20.68 21.86 -6.28
N HIS A 3 -21.48 20.93 -5.74
CA HIS A 3 -21.13 19.99 -4.67
C HIS A 3 -19.81 19.23 -4.95
N HIS A 4 -19.45 19.08 -6.22
CA HIS A 4 -18.18 18.53 -6.71
C HIS A 4 -16.96 19.39 -6.30
N ASN A 5 -17.05 20.72 -6.39
CA ASN A 5 -15.93 21.61 -6.05
C ASN A 5 -15.63 21.64 -4.54
N ASP A 6 -16.65 21.45 -3.69
CA ASP A 6 -16.46 21.36 -2.24
C ASP A 6 -15.92 19.99 -1.80
N LEU A 7 -16.34 18.90 -2.45
CA LEU A 7 -15.75 17.57 -2.25
C LEU A 7 -14.26 17.58 -2.64
N MET A 8 -13.93 18.21 -3.77
CA MET A 8 -12.56 18.38 -4.26
C MET A 8 -11.68 19.25 -3.34
N ARG A 9 -12.24 20.26 -2.68
CA ARG A 9 -11.53 21.02 -1.63
C ARG A 9 -11.35 20.20 -0.34
N GLY A 10 -12.30 19.32 -0.04
CA GLY A 10 -12.24 18.42 1.11
C GLY A 10 -11.14 17.36 0.98
N ILE A 11 -11.02 16.71 -0.18
CA ILE A 11 -10.03 15.65 -0.43
C ILE A 11 -8.59 16.15 -0.27
N ASN A 12 -8.35 17.44 -0.56
CA ASN A 12 -7.03 18.09 -0.43
C ASN A 12 -6.49 18.12 1.01
N ARG A 13 -7.33 17.87 2.03
CA ARG A 13 -6.94 17.84 3.45
C ARG A 13 -7.39 16.56 4.14
N ARG A 14 -7.65 15.48 3.39
CA ARG A 14 -8.24 14.27 3.98
C ARG A 14 -7.19 13.22 4.31
N VAL A 15 -7.51 12.54 5.40
CA VAL A 15 -6.97 11.24 5.75
C VAL A 15 -8.05 10.24 5.37
N PHE A 16 -7.71 9.27 4.52
CA PHE A 16 -8.65 8.25 4.11
C PHE A 16 -8.67 7.09 5.11
N SER A 17 -9.87 6.70 5.51
CA SER A 17 -10.12 5.52 6.34
C SER A 17 -10.79 4.42 5.52
N ALA A 18 -10.87 3.22 6.09
CA ALA A 18 -11.60 2.08 5.53
C ALA A 18 -13.04 2.41 5.12
N ASP A 19 -13.68 3.38 5.80
CA ASP A 19 -15.10 3.68 5.65
C ASP A 19 -15.38 4.73 4.57
N SER A 20 -14.51 5.74 4.44
CA SER A 20 -14.72 6.85 3.51
C SER A 20 -13.87 6.78 2.24
N GLY A 21 -12.69 6.18 2.29
CA GLY A 21 -11.72 6.29 1.19
C GLY A 21 -12.24 5.71 -0.12
N ALA A 22 -12.74 4.47 -0.10
CA ALA A 22 -13.15 3.79 -1.33
C ALA A 22 -14.37 4.45 -2.00
N THR A 23 -15.36 4.83 -1.20
CA THR A 23 -16.62 5.43 -1.69
C THR A 23 -16.39 6.82 -2.27
N GLU A 24 -15.54 7.63 -1.64
CA GLU A 24 -15.19 8.96 -2.13
C GLU A 24 -14.40 8.90 -3.45
N LEU A 25 -13.37 8.05 -3.52
CA LEU A 25 -12.56 7.91 -4.72
C LEU A 25 -13.40 7.37 -5.89
N LEU A 26 -14.26 6.37 -5.66
CA LEU A 26 -15.20 5.87 -6.67
C LEU A 26 -16.15 6.97 -7.16
N HIS A 27 -16.75 7.73 -6.26
CA HIS A 27 -17.64 8.82 -6.62
C HIS A 27 -16.91 9.87 -7.47
N VAL A 28 -15.68 10.23 -7.12
CA VAL A 28 -14.89 11.21 -7.90
C VAL A 28 -14.51 10.65 -9.28
N LEU A 29 -14.06 9.39 -9.36
CA LEU A 29 -13.68 8.74 -10.61
C LEU A 29 -14.86 8.59 -11.58
N LEU A 30 -16.05 8.30 -11.07
CA LEU A 30 -17.24 8.04 -11.89
C LEU A 30 -18.13 9.28 -12.13
N SER A 31 -17.89 10.40 -11.44
CA SER A 31 -18.75 11.60 -11.54
C SER A 31 -18.42 12.57 -12.68
N ARG A 32 -17.25 12.46 -13.32
CA ARG A 32 -16.92 13.34 -14.46
C ARG A 32 -17.55 12.80 -15.75
N PRO A 33 -18.41 13.58 -16.44
CA PRO A 33 -18.87 13.21 -17.77
C PRO A 33 -17.67 13.21 -18.72
N THR A 34 -17.52 12.10 -19.43
CA THR A 34 -16.48 11.89 -20.43
C THR A 34 -16.77 12.71 -21.68
N GLU A 35 -16.15 13.89 -21.77
CA GLU A 35 -16.00 14.56 -23.07
C GLU A 35 -14.94 13.79 -23.87
N PHE A 36 -15.34 13.28 -25.05
CA PHE A 36 -14.59 12.38 -25.96
C PHE A 36 -14.52 10.92 -25.48
N GLN A 37 -14.81 9.85 -26.25
CA GLN A 37 -15.34 9.63 -27.61
C GLN A 37 -15.68 8.12 -27.74
N THR A 38 -16.55 7.79 -28.71
CA THR A 38 -16.67 6.54 -29.51
C THR A 38 -16.68 5.15 -28.86
N HIS A 39 -17.77 4.42 -29.10
CA HIS A 39 -17.93 2.96 -28.94
C HIS A 39 -16.83 2.16 -29.68
N SER A 40 -15.70 1.83 -29.05
CA SER A 40 -14.85 0.67 -29.43
C SER A 40 -13.66 0.32 -28.50
N GLU A 41 -13.46 0.93 -27.34
CA GLU A 41 -12.25 0.67 -26.53
C GLU A 41 -12.47 -0.37 -25.41
N GLU A 42 -11.50 -1.28 -25.25
CA GLU A 42 -11.51 -2.37 -24.24
C GLU A 42 -11.32 -1.85 -22.80
N TYR A 43 -10.90 -0.59 -22.65
CA TYR A 43 -10.69 0.11 -21.38
C TYR A 43 -10.87 1.63 -21.56
N GLN A 44 -10.91 2.37 -20.45
CA GLN A 44 -11.10 3.80 -20.40
C GLN A 44 -10.27 4.43 -19.28
N PHE A 45 -9.51 5.50 -19.56
CA PHE A 45 -8.79 6.24 -18.53
C PHE A 45 -9.71 7.19 -17.74
N LEU A 46 -9.43 7.33 -16.44
CA LEU A 46 -10.21 8.14 -15.50
C LEU A 46 -9.34 9.22 -14.86
N GLY A 47 -9.94 10.36 -14.52
CA GLY A 47 -9.26 11.46 -13.83
C GLY A 47 -8.11 12.04 -14.65
N ASN A 48 -6.96 12.27 -14.01
CA ASN A 48 -5.79 12.86 -14.66
C ASN A 48 -5.07 11.91 -15.64
N ALA A 49 -5.38 10.60 -15.65
CA ALA A 49 -4.84 9.67 -16.65
C ALA A 49 -5.28 10.04 -18.08
N VAL A 50 -6.40 10.74 -18.25
CA VAL A 50 -6.85 11.25 -19.56
C VAL A 50 -5.91 12.35 -20.09
N ARG A 51 -5.18 13.06 -19.22
CA ARG A 51 -4.29 14.17 -19.62
C ARG A 51 -2.91 13.70 -20.08
N SER A 52 -2.44 12.52 -19.65
CA SER A 52 -1.11 12.01 -20.02
C SER A 52 -0.96 11.65 -21.49
N GLU A 53 -2.06 11.59 -22.26
CA GLU A 53 -2.03 11.37 -23.72
C GLU A 53 -1.85 12.66 -24.54
N LYS A 54 -1.96 13.86 -23.95
CA LYS A 54 -1.80 15.13 -24.68
C LYS A 54 -0.34 15.60 -24.70
N PRO A 55 0.19 16.07 -25.85
CA PRO A 55 1.54 16.61 -25.93
C PRO A 55 1.70 17.87 -25.06
N ALA A 56 2.89 17.99 -24.47
CA ALA A 56 3.26 19.00 -23.48
C ALA A 56 3.27 20.43 -24.04
N THR A 57 2.10 21.04 -24.17
CA THR A 57 1.95 22.50 -24.30
C THR A 57 0.74 22.97 -23.49
N ALA A 58 0.92 23.10 -22.18
CA ALA A 58 0.13 24.00 -21.35
C ALA A 58 0.89 24.25 -20.04
N ASN A 59 1.43 25.46 -19.88
CA ASN A 59 1.80 25.98 -18.57
C ASN A 59 0.50 26.16 -17.77
N THR A 60 0.22 25.26 -16.84
CA THR A 60 -0.91 25.37 -15.92
C THR A 60 -0.39 25.41 -14.50
N SER A 61 -0.87 26.38 -13.72
CA SER A 61 -0.66 26.49 -12.27
C SER A 61 -0.87 25.16 -11.57
N ALA A 62 -0.10 24.85 -10.51
CA ALA A 62 -0.22 23.63 -9.70
C ALA A 62 -1.70 23.25 -9.46
N ASP A 63 -2.18 22.29 -10.24
CA ASP A 63 -3.60 21.91 -10.34
C ASP A 63 -3.95 20.93 -9.19
N PRO A 64 -5.23 20.89 -8.75
CA PRO A 64 -5.65 20.24 -7.51
C PRO A 64 -5.80 18.71 -7.66
N ILE A 65 -5.19 17.96 -6.72
CA ILE A 65 -5.33 16.51 -6.44
C ILE A 65 -5.21 15.58 -7.65
N ASP A 66 -4.17 14.74 -7.61
CA ASP A 66 -3.91 13.68 -8.58
C ASP A 66 -4.72 12.42 -8.29
N TYR A 67 -6.02 12.46 -8.59
CA TYR A 67 -6.76 11.21 -8.79
C TYR A 67 -6.69 10.80 -10.25
N GLN A 68 -6.34 9.55 -10.46
CA GLN A 68 -6.18 8.96 -11.77
C GLN A 68 -6.53 7.48 -11.70
N GLY A 69 -6.93 6.92 -12.83
CA GLY A 69 -7.32 5.52 -12.85
C GLY A 69 -7.61 5.02 -14.24
N ILE A 70 -8.09 3.78 -14.28
CA ILE A 70 -8.51 3.06 -15.47
C ILE A 70 -9.75 2.24 -15.12
N GLN A 71 -10.76 2.30 -15.99
CA GLN A 71 -11.84 1.35 -16.04
C GLN A 71 -11.54 0.34 -17.14
N ILE A 72 -11.52 -0.95 -16.81
CA ILE A 72 -11.23 -2.02 -17.76
C ILE A 72 -12.06 -3.25 -17.40
N LYS A 73 -12.82 -3.75 -18.38
CA LYS A 73 -13.80 -4.84 -18.16
C LYS A 73 -14.70 -4.49 -16.96
N ASP A 74 -14.77 -5.36 -15.96
CA ASP A 74 -15.60 -5.21 -14.76
C ASP A 74 -14.93 -4.44 -13.62
N TRP A 75 -13.73 -3.89 -13.86
CA TRP A 75 -12.92 -3.25 -12.83
C TRP A 75 -12.81 -1.74 -12.99
N VAL A 76 -12.95 -1.02 -11.88
CA VAL A 76 -12.54 0.37 -11.73
C VAL A 76 -11.31 0.37 -10.81
N ILE A 77 -10.17 0.77 -11.37
CA ILE A 77 -8.91 0.86 -10.64
C ILE A 77 -8.50 2.31 -10.58
N GLY A 78 -8.15 2.81 -9.40
CA GLY A 78 -7.73 4.19 -9.27
C GLY A 78 -6.88 4.45 -8.05
N SER A 79 -6.15 5.55 -8.12
CA SER A 79 -5.27 6.01 -7.07
C SER A 79 -5.55 7.47 -6.74
N ASN A 80 -5.15 7.85 -5.53
CA ASN A 80 -5.03 9.23 -5.12
C ASN A 80 -3.62 9.43 -4.55
N LYS A 81 -2.93 10.47 -5.02
CA LYS A 81 -1.63 10.89 -4.46
C LYS A 81 -1.72 12.34 -3.98
N SER A 82 -1.26 12.56 -2.77
CA SER A 82 -1.29 13.82 -2.06
C SER A 82 0.03 14.05 -1.33
N HIS A 83 0.12 15.19 -0.66
CA HIS A 83 1.25 15.59 0.16
C HIS A 83 1.27 14.87 1.52
N ILE A 84 2.37 15.05 2.25
CA ILE A 84 2.51 14.59 3.63
C ILE A 84 1.41 15.19 4.50
N THR A 85 0.84 14.36 5.38
CA THR A 85 -0.24 14.73 6.28
C THR A 85 0.17 15.89 7.18
N PRO A 86 -0.60 17.00 7.20
CA PRO A 86 -0.39 18.09 8.14
C PRO A 86 -0.44 17.62 9.61
N VAL A 87 0.31 18.30 10.48
CA VAL A 87 0.50 17.92 11.89
C VAL A 87 -0.82 17.73 12.65
N ASP A 88 -1.82 18.58 12.39
CA ASP A 88 -3.14 18.53 13.04
C ASP A 88 -3.94 17.26 12.70
N LEU A 89 -3.69 16.67 11.55
CA LEU A 89 -4.29 15.40 11.13
C LEU A 89 -3.42 14.22 11.51
N LEU A 90 -2.10 14.41 11.61
CA LEU A 90 -1.15 13.39 12.04
C LEU A 90 -1.45 12.93 13.47
N GLU A 91 -1.77 13.85 14.39
CA GLU A 91 -2.17 13.51 15.76
C GLU A 91 -3.42 12.60 15.79
N LYS A 92 -4.37 12.82 14.87
CA LYS A 92 -5.57 11.98 14.76
C LYS A 92 -5.23 10.58 14.28
N ILE A 93 -4.34 10.46 13.29
CA ILE A 93 -3.82 9.17 12.83
C ILE A 93 -3.14 8.43 13.98
N GLY A 94 -2.32 9.13 14.77
CA GLY A 94 -1.65 8.54 15.93
C GLY A 94 -2.61 8.04 16.99
N ALA A 95 -3.66 8.81 17.28
CA ALA A 95 -4.72 8.40 18.20
C ALA A 95 -5.51 7.19 17.68
N GLU A 96 -5.83 7.16 16.38
CA GLU A 96 -6.60 6.07 15.76
C GLU A 96 -5.80 4.76 15.62
N ALA A 97 -4.49 4.87 15.33
CA ALA A 97 -3.58 3.73 15.23
C ALA A 97 -2.94 3.35 16.58
N ASN A 98 -3.19 4.12 17.64
CA ASN A 98 -2.60 3.93 18.98
C ASN A 98 -1.05 3.88 18.97
N LEU A 99 -0.42 4.77 18.19
CA LEU A 99 1.04 4.88 18.05
C LEU A 99 1.46 6.33 17.79
N THR A 100 2.76 6.62 17.95
CA THR A 100 3.33 7.88 17.44
C THR A 100 3.60 7.70 15.95
N PRO A 101 2.93 8.44 15.05
CA PRO A 101 3.04 8.24 13.61
C PRO A 101 4.47 8.44 13.08
N PRO A 102 4.80 7.83 11.93
CA PRO A 102 6.00 8.14 11.16
C PRO A 102 6.12 9.64 10.85
N GLU A 103 7.35 10.10 10.59
CA GLU A 103 7.62 11.47 10.16
C GLU A 103 6.88 11.85 8.87
N MET A 104 6.79 10.91 7.91
CA MET A 104 6.14 11.14 6.62
C MET A 104 4.98 10.17 6.43
N VAL A 105 3.78 10.56 6.87
CA VAL A 105 2.55 9.81 6.58
C VAL A 105 1.81 10.47 5.43
N PHE A 106 1.46 9.71 4.40
CA PHE A 106 0.63 10.18 3.29
C PHE A 106 -0.83 9.75 3.49
N GLY A 107 -1.53 10.37 4.44
CA GLY A 107 -2.88 9.98 4.84
C GLY A 107 -3.93 10.12 3.74
N GLY A 108 -3.70 11.02 2.79
CA GLY A 108 -4.53 11.16 1.59
C GLY A 108 -4.15 10.19 0.47
N ASN A 109 -3.09 9.39 0.61
CA ASN A 109 -2.73 8.45 -0.44
C ASN A 109 -3.62 7.21 -0.38
N GLN A 110 -4.03 6.76 -1.56
CA GLN A 110 -4.93 5.62 -1.70
C GLN A 110 -4.64 4.89 -3.02
N LEU A 111 -4.77 3.57 -3.00
CA LEU A 111 -4.88 2.76 -4.21
C LEU A 111 -6.05 1.78 -4.05
N MET A 112 -6.97 1.81 -5.00
CA MET A 112 -8.27 1.14 -4.91
C MET A 112 -8.57 0.33 -6.17
N PHE A 113 -9.12 -0.85 -5.95
CA PHE A 113 -9.59 -1.79 -6.98
C PHE A 113 -11.02 -2.17 -6.66
N PHE A 114 -11.95 -1.86 -7.54
CA PHE A 114 -13.36 -2.13 -7.37
C PHE A 114 -13.89 -2.98 -8.51
N HIS A 115 -14.41 -4.15 -8.19
CA HIS A 115 -15.12 -5.01 -9.13
C HIS A 115 -16.60 -4.65 -9.11
N VAL A 116 -17.08 -4.06 -10.21
CA VAL A 116 -18.41 -3.46 -10.30
C VAL A 116 -19.53 -4.49 -10.08
N PRO A 117 -19.53 -5.69 -10.70
CA PRO A 117 -20.63 -6.64 -10.55
C PRO A 117 -20.75 -7.24 -9.15
N SER A 118 -19.63 -7.58 -8.50
CA SER A 118 -19.64 -8.24 -7.19
C SER A 118 -19.62 -7.26 -6.02
N GLY A 119 -19.36 -5.98 -6.28
CA GLY A 119 -19.12 -4.99 -5.25
C GLY A 119 -17.80 -5.18 -4.47
N LEU A 120 -16.93 -6.13 -4.87
CA LEU A 120 -15.66 -6.37 -4.19
C LEU A 120 -14.78 -5.13 -4.31
N CYS A 121 -14.34 -4.60 -3.17
CA CYS A 121 -13.42 -3.48 -3.09
C CYS A 121 -12.16 -3.90 -2.34
N TYR A 122 -11.01 -3.71 -2.97
CA TYR A 122 -9.70 -3.89 -2.37
C TYR A 122 -8.99 -2.54 -2.33
N ASN A 123 -8.70 -2.05 -1.13
CA ASN A 123 -8.19 -0.71 -0.90
C ASN A 123 -6.88 -0.73 -0.09
N PHE A 124 -5.94 0.15 -0.42
CA PHE A 124 -4.69 0.33 0.31
C PHE A 124 -4.64 1.74 0.90
N LEU A 125 -4.53 1.82 2.22
CA LEU A 125 -4.63 3.05 2.99
C LEU A 125 -3.52 3.14 4.03
N ALA A 126 -2.99 4.35 4.25
CA ALA A 126 -1.93 4.58 5.22
C ALA A 126 -2.38 4.30 6.66
N VAL A 127 -3.58 4.76 7.05
CA VAL A 127 -4.09 4.60 8.42
C VAL A 127 -4.30 3.13 8.77
N ASP A 128 -4.89 2.34 7.87
CA ASP A 128 -5.11 0.92 8.11
C ASP A 128 -3.78 0.16 8.15
N ALA A 129 -2.80 0.55 7.33
CA ALA A 129 -1.46 0.01 7.41
C ALA A 129 -0.80 0.30 8.78
N LEU A 130 -0.99 1.51 9.32
CA LEU A 130 -0.47 1.90 10.63
C LEU A 130 -1.20 1.22 11.79
N LYS A 131 -2.51 0.94 11.69
CA LYS A 131 -3.24 0.13 12.68
C LYS A 131 -2.73 -1.31 12.77
N CYS A 132 -2.20 -1.84 11.67
CA CYS A 132 -1.57 -3.15 11.62
C CYS A 132 -0.08 -3.12 12.03
N VAL A 133 0.44 -1.98 12.49
CA VAL A 133 1.76 -1.92 13.10
C VAL A 133 1.68 -2.58 14.46
N HIS A 134 2.43 -3.65 14.61
CA HIS A 134 2.60 -4.30 15.89
C HIS A 134 4.09 -4.48 16.16
N PHE A 135 4.44 -4.61 17.44
CA PHE A 135 5.72 -5.22 17.77
C PHE A 135 5.71 -6.59 17.10
N ALA A 136 6.70 -6.91 16.26
CA ALA A 136 6.85 -8.26 15.73
C ALA A 136 7.13 -9.18 16.93
N ALA A 137 6.05 -9.65 17.58
CA ALA A 137 6.06 -10.69 18.58
C ALA A 137 6.35 -11.99 17.85
N GLN A 138 7.58 -12.11 17.35
CA GLN A 138 8.13 -13.38 16.99
C GLN A 138 8.09 -14.22 18.27
N LYS A 139 7.39 -15.36 18.20
CA LYS A 139 7.23 -16.33 19.29
C LYS A 139 8.57 -16.91 19.79
N SER A 140 9.71 -16.48 19.28
CA SER A 140 11.05 -16.87 19.73
C SER A 140 11.62 -15.86 20.73
N LYS A 141 11.91 -16.35 21.93
CA LYS A 141 12.70 -15.68 22.98
C LYS A 141 14.16 -15.42 22.54
N ASN A 142 14.41 -14.56 21.54
CA ASN A 142 15.76 -14.39 20.99
C ASN A 142 16.44 -13.05 21.37
N GLU A 143 17.75 -13.16 21.63
CA GLU A 143 18.74 -12.11 21.92
C GLU A 143 18.61 -10.86 21.02
N THR A 144 18.17 -11.04 19.77
CA THR A 144 17.94 -9.97 18.78
C THR A 144 16.87 -8.96 19.22
N GLN A 145 15.82 -9.40 19.94
CA GLN A 145 14.82 -8.48 20.52
C GLN A 145 15.41 -7.67 21.67
N LYS A 146 16.27 -8.29 22.48
CA LYS A 146 17.03 -7.56 23.51
C LYS A 146 17.96 -6.56 22.83
N GLN A 147 18.63 -6.91 21.74
CA GLN A 147 19.50 -5.99 21.01
C GLN A 147 18.72 -4.84 20.36
N LEU A 148 17.54 -5.09 19.78
CA LEU A 148 16.69 -4.03 19.23
C LEU A 148 16.18 -3.09 20.33
N LYS A 149 15.64 -3.65 21.43
CA LYS A 149 15.23 -2.87 22.60
C LYS A 149 16.39 -2.12 23.24
N VAL A 150 17.57 -2.73 23.38
CA VAL A 150 18.78 -2.12 23.96
C VAL A 150 19.38 -1.06 23.04
N ALA A 151 19.36 -1.25 21.72
CA ALA A 151 19.77 -0.25 20.75
C ALA A 151 18.86 0.99 20.84
N ILE A 152 17.54 0.78 20.82
CA ILE A 152 16.53 1.85 20.94
C ILE A 152 16.57 2.53 22.32
N ALA A 153 16.82 1.76 23.39
CA ALA A 153 16.92 2.26 24.76
C ALA A 153 18.19 3.10 25.01
N LYS A 154 19.34 2.64 24.50
CA LYS A 154 20.60 3.40 24.52
C LYS A 154 20.51 4.66 23.67
N GLN A 155 19.71 4.64 22.61
CA GLN A 155 19.46 5.79 21.73
C GLN A 155 18.68 6.93 22.41
N ARG A 156 17.87 6.63 23.44
CA ARG A 156 17.05 7.63 24.15
C ARG A 156 17.59 8.10 25.50
N SER A 157 18.47 7.32 26.12
CA SER A 157 18.97 7.59 27.48
C SER A 157 20.42 8.04 27.41
N THR A 158 20.71 9.31 27.71
CA THR A 158 22.09 9.79 27.93
C THR A 158 22.71 9.27 29.24
N ASN A 159 21.94 8.58 30.08
CA ASN A 159 22.39 7.94 31.31
C ASN A 159 22.30 6.41 31.19
N ASP A 160 23.37 5.72 31.63
CA ASP A 160 23.60 4.26 31.60
C ASP A 160 22.61 3.39 32.41
N GLN A 161 21.48 3.94 32.87
CA GLN A 161 20.47 3.20 33.62
C GLN A 161 19.11 3.28 32.91
N VAL A 162 18.95 2.43 31.90
CA VAL A 162 17.67 2.30 31.20
C VAL A 162 16.72 1.42 32.01
N LYS A 163 15.61 2.00 32.51
CA LYS A 163 14.45 1.22 32.94
C LYS A 163 13.72 0.71 31.70
N GLU A 164 13.35 -0.58 31.68
CA GLU A 164 12.44 -1.14 30.68
C GLU A 164 11.12 -0.35 30.70
N LEU A 165 10.98 0.59 29.77
CA LEU A 165 9.70 1.21 29.48
C LEU A 165 8.90 0.18 28.66
N ASP A 166 7.68 -0.12 29.09
CA ASP A 166 6.71 -0.90 28.32
C ASP A 166 6.26 -0.06 27.11
N ILE A 167 7.10 -0.03 26.07
CA ILE A 167 6.78 0.59 24.79
C ILE A 167 6.04 -0.47 23.95
N PRO A 168 4.79 -0.22 23.50
CA PRO A 168 3.99 -1.22 22.79
C PRO A 168 4.41 -1.46 21.33
N TYR A 169 5.30 -0.64 20.77
CA TYR A 169 5.82 -0.75 19.39
C TYR A 169 7.32 -0.39 19.32
N ASP A 170 8.04 -0.91 18.31
CA ASP A 170 9.52 -0.81 18.19
C ASP A 170 10.01 0.38 17.35
N TRP A 171 9.12 1.34 17.03
CA TRP A 171 9.39 2.53 16.20
C TRP A 171 9.84 2.22 14.77
N THR A 172 9.90 0.94 14.38
CA THR A 172 10.26 0.56 13.01
C THR A 172 9.08 0.70 12.06
N TYR A 173 7.85 0.81 12.58
CA TYR A 173 6.61 0.84 11.80
C TYR A 173 6.38 -0.41 10.95
N THR A 174 6.85 -1.57 11.44
CA THR A 174 6.63 -2.86 10.78
C THR A 174 5.15 -3.21 10.78
N THR A 175 4.60 -3.48 9.59
CA THR A 175 3.17 -3.77 9.40
C THR A 175 2.97 -5.12 8.71
N GLU A 176 2.00 -5.90 9.20
CA GLU A 176 1.50 -7.11 8.52
C GLU A 176 0.32 -6.80 7.58
N TYR A 177 0.09 -5.51 7.28
CA TYR A 177 -1.01 -5.06 6.44
C TYR A 177 -0.98 -5.69 5.05
N ARG A 178 -2.08 -6.35 4.68
CA ARG A 178 -2.28 -7.00 3.39
C ARG A 178 -3.30 -6.25 2.52
N GLY A 179 -3.61 -4.99 2.84
CA GLY A 179 -4.69 -4.23 2.22
C GLY A 179 -6.06 -4.47 2.89
N THR A 180 -6.97 -3.52 2.71
CA THR A 180 -8.31 -3.50 3.30
C THR A 180 -9.32 -4.02 2.30
N LEU A 181 -10.01 -5.11 2.65
CA LEU A 181 -11.07 -5.71 1.83
C LEU A 181 -12.45 -5.29 2.34
N SER A 182 -13.35 -4.93 1.43
CA SER A 182 -14.73 -4.60 1.73
C SER A 182 -15.66 -4.96 0.56
N LYS A 183 -16.96 -5.02 0.83
CA LYS A 183 -18.02 -5.11 -0.18
C LYS A 183 -18.76 -3.77 -0.20
N LEU A 184 -18.91 -3.19 -1.40
CA LEU A 184 -19.65 -1.95 -1.62
C LEU A 184 -20.87 -2.23 -2.48
N ALA A 185 -22.00 -1.64 -2.13
CA ALA A 185 -23.22 -1.67 -2.93
C ALA A 185 -23.56 -0.25 -3.41
N SER A 186 -24.09 -0.15 -4.63
CA SER A 186 -24.58 1.11 -5.18
C SER A 186 -26.07 1.25 -4.88
N SER A 187 -26.46 2.30 -4.17
CA SER A 187 -27.85 2.71 -4.00
C SER A 187 -28.00 4.16 -4.48
N ASN A 188 -28.86 4.37 -5.48
CA ASN A 188 -29.10 5.70 -6.08
C ASN A 188 -27.82 6.42 -6.56
N GLY A 189 -26.83 5.68 -7.07
CA GLY A 189 -25.57 6.24 -7.55
C GLY A 189 -24.55 6.57 -6.45
N VAL A 190 -24.85 6.25 -5.19
CA VAL A 190 -23.93 6.38 -4.06
C VAL A 190 -23.46 5.00 -3.63
N PHE A 191 -22.14 4.81 -3.57
CA PHE A 191 -21.54 3.57 -3.07
C PHE A 191 -21.48 3.61 -1.54
N ASN A 192 -21.95 2.56 -0.90
CA ASN A 192 -21.88 2.40 0.55
C ASN A 192 -21.29 1.04 0.90
N ARG A 193 -20.53 1.00 2.00
CA ARG A 193 -20.00 -0.25 2.55
C ARG A 193 -21.13 -1.12 3.07
N THR A 194 -21.04 -2.41 2.78
CA THR A 194 -21.94 -3.44 3.30
C THR A 194 -21.25 -4.24 4.40
N ASP A 195 -22.04 -4.88 5.26
CA ASP A 195 -21.54 -5.78 6.31
C ASP A 195 -21.18 -7.18 5.78
N GLN A 196 -21.32 -7.42 4.47
CA GLN A 196 -20.94 -8.70 3.87
C GLN A 196 -19.42 -8.88 3.93
N GLN A 197 -19.00 -10.05 4.43
CA GLN A 197 -17.59 -10.41 4.49
C GLN A 197 -17.11 -10.89 3.12
N VAL A 198 -15.88 -10.52 2.77
CA VAL A 198 -15.19 -11.06 1.59
C VAL A 198 -14.65 -12.44 1.95
N GLN A 199 -14.98 -13.44 1.13
CA GLN A 199 -14.48 -14.80 1.34
C GLN A 199 -13.02 -14.93 0.93
N ILE A 200 -12.23 -15.51 1.83
CA ILE A 200 -10.80 -15.75 1.66
C ILE A 200 -10.51 -17.21 1.99
N GLU A 201 -9.89 -17.91 1.05
CA GLU A 201 -9.57 -19.33 1.21
C GLU A 201 -8.06 -19.56 1.13
N ALA A 202 -7.54 -20.43 1.99
CA ALA A 202 -6.15 -20.88 1.88
C ALA A 202 -5.97 -21.71 0.61
N THR A 203 -4.87 -21.50 -0.11
CA THR A 203 -4.62 -22.19 -1.38
C THR A 203 -3.19 -22.69 -1.50
N LYS A 204 -2.98 -23.65 -2.40
CA LYS A 204 -1.65 -24.08 -2.85
C LYS A 204 -1.28 -23.49 -4.21
N GLU A 205 -2.25 -22.85 -4.86
CA GLU A 205 -2.02 -22.17 -6.13
C GLU A 205 -1.08 -20.98 -5.95
N ARG A 206 -0.21 -20.76 -6.94
CA ARG A 206 0.82 -19.73 -6.90
C ARG A 206 0.61 -18.78 -8.07
N ILE A 207 1.01 -17.52 -7.88
CA ILE A 207 1.09 -16.54 -8.95
C ILE A 207 2.09 -17.04 -9.98
N ASP A 208 1.63 -17.19 -11.21
CA ASP A 208 2.47 -17.58 -12.33
C ASP A 208 3.42 -16.42 -12.68
N MET A 209 4.64 -16.53 -12.19
CA MET A 209 5.69 -15.54 -12.43
C MET A 209 6.19 -15.55 -13.87
N ASP A 210 6.00 -16.63 -14.62
CA ASP A 210 6.42 -16.70 -16.02
C ASP A 210 5.44 -15.95 -16.91
N LYS A 211 4.15 -16.04 -16.61
CA LYS A 211 3.13 -15.20 -17.26
C LYS A 211 3.39 -13.70 -17.02
N LEU A 212 3.85 -13.31 -15.83
CA LEU A 212 4.22 -11.92 -15.54
C LEU A 212 5.49 -11.43 -16.26
N LYS A 213 6.30 -12.34 -16.83
CA LYS A 213 7.46 -11.99 -17.66
C LYS A 213 7.08 -11.83 -19.14
N GLU A 214 5.91 -12.31 -19.55
CA GLU A 214 5.41 -12.08 -20.89
C GLU A 214 5.27 -10.57 -21.13
N ARG A 215 5.66 -10.13 -22.32
CA ARG A 215 5.65 -8.70 -22.67
C ARG A 215 4.25 -8.29 -23.08
N GLU A 216 3.39 -8.06 -22.10
CA GLU A 216 2.13 -7.34 -22.31
C GLU A 216 2.34 -5.82 -22.18
N PRO A 217 1.62 -5.00 -22.96
CA PRO A 217 1.67 -3.57 -22.78
C PRO A 217 1.08 -3.20 -21.41
N ILE A 218 1.79 -2.36 -20.67
CA ILE A 218 1.28 -1.79 -19.44
C ILE A 218 0.30 -0.67 -19.82
N LEU A 219 -1.00 -0.92 -19.68
CA LEU A 219 -2.04 0.05 -19.97
C LEU A 219 -2.06 1.17 -18.93
N TRP A 220 -1.89 0.79 -17.66
CA TRP A 220 -1.85 1.74 -16.55
C TRP A 220 -0.89 1.27 -15.46
N PHE A 221 -0.17 2.23 -14.87
CA PHE A 221 0.77 2.00 -13.78
C PHE A 221 0.68 3.12 -12.77
N ASP A 222 0.77 2.78 -11.50
CA ASP A 222 1.00 3.76 -10.45
C ASP A 222 1.84 3.19 -9.30
N ASP A 223 2.48 4.10 -8.56
CA ASP A 223 3.30 3.83 -7.38
C ASP A 223 2.87 4.81 -6.27
N VAL A 224 2.29 4.26 -5.20
CA VAL A 224 1.62 5.02 -4.14
C VAL A 224 2.32 4.73 -2.81
N ASN A 225 3.00 5.73 -2.25
CA ASN A 225 3.60 5.64 -0.92
C ASN A 225 2.53 5.85 0.16
N LEU A 226 2.53 5.03 1.21
CA LEU A 226 1.59 5.16 2.32
C LEU A 226 2.23 5.88 3.51
N TYR A 227 3.44 5.49 3.89
CA TYR A 227 4.24 6.18 4.89
C TYR A 227 5.73 5.88 4.72
N GLU A 228 6.56 6.77 5.28
CA GLU A 228 8.01 6.68 5.30
C GLU A 228 8.55 7.28 6.61
N ASP A 229 9.68 6.74 7.10
CA ASP A 229 10.41 7.22 8.27
C ASP A 229 11.91 6.97 8.10
N GLU A 230 12.75 7.93 8.49
CA GLU A 230 14.22 7.80 8.44
C GLU A 230 14.81 7.23 9.74
N LEU A 231 13.98 6.85 10.71
CA LEU A 231 14.36 6.26 12.00
C LEU A 231 15.41 7.12 12.73
N HIS A 232 15.30 8.44 12.63
CA HIS A 232 16.27 9.41 13.14
C HIS A 232 17.69 9.19 12.59
N ASP A 233 17.83 9.08 11.26
CA ASP A 233 19.09 8.81 10.54
C ASP A 233 19.73 7.43 10.80
N HIS A 234 19.01 6.50 11.44
CA HIS A 234 19.50 5.15 11.72
C HIS A 234 19.01 4.09 10.74
N GLY A 235 18.29 4.50 9.69
CA GLY A 235 17.76 3.57 8.74
C GLY A 235 16.70 4.17 7.86
N ILE A 236 15.82 3.32 7.38
CA ILE A 236 14.64 3.72 6.63
C ILE A 236 13.54 2.68 6.79
N SER A 237 12.32 3.15 6.95
CA SER A 237 11.09 2.37 6.94
C SER A 237 10.16 2.95 5.89
N ILE A 238 9.77 2.16 4.89
CA ILE A 238 8.87 2.59 3.81
C ILE A 238 7.75 1.57 3.65
N MET A 239 6.52 2.03 3.53
CA MET A 239 5.40 1.24 3.02
C MET A 239 4.89 1.85 1.71
N ASN A 240 5.00 1.11 0.61
CA ASN A 240 4.54 1.56 -0.70
C ASN A 240 3.75 0.47 -1.43
N VAL A 241 2.90 0.88 -2.37
CA VAL A 241 2.07 -0.02 -3.16
C VAL A 241 2.16 0.34 -4.64
N LYS A 242 2.55 -0.64 -5.46
CA LYS A 242 2.65 -0.52 -6.92
C LYS A 242 1.60 -1.35 -7.61
N VAL A 243 1.15 -0.89 -8.76
CA VAL A 243 0.20 -1.61 -9.61
C VAL A 243 0.61 -1.55 -11.07
N ARG A 244 0.44 -2.66 -11.77
CA ARG A 244 0.50 -2.75 -13.24
C ARG A 244 -0.81 -3.34 -13.74
N VAL A 245 -1.49 -2.62 -14.63
CA VAL A 245 -2.69 -3.09 -15.32
C VAL A 245 -2.32 -3.39 -16.76
N MET A 246 -2.67 -4.59 -17.21
CA MET A 246 -2.41 -5.15 -18.53
C MET A 246 -3.75 -5.59 -19.14
N PRO A 247 -3.83 -5.88 -20.45
CA PRO A 247 -5.08 -6.34 -21.07
C PRO A 247 -5.63 -7.64 -20.46
N SER A 248 -4.74 -8.55 -20.02
CA SER A 248 -5.13 -9.84 -19.44
C SER A 248 -5.55 -9.76 -17.97
N GLY A 249 -5.11 -8.75 -17.23
CA GLY A 249 -5.28 -8.69 -15.78
C GLY A 249 -4.47 -7.58 -15.12
N PHE A 250 -4.34 -7.64 -13.80
CA PHE A 250 -3.49 -6.71 -13.07
C PHE A 250 -2.64 -7.41 -12.01
N TYR A 251 -1.53 -6.76 -11.68
CA TYR A 251 -0.60 -7.18 -10.64
C TYR A 251 -0.35 -6.05 -9.65
N ILE A 252 -0.43 -6.36 -8.36
CA ILE A 252 -0.22 -5.44 -7.24
C ILE A 252 0.97 -5.93 -6.43
N LEU A 253 1.85 -5.02 -6.04
CA LEU A 253 2.93 -5.25 -5.09
C LEU A 253 2.83 -4.22 -3.98
N ALA A 254 2.27 -4.61 -2.84
CA ALA A 254 2.39 -3.86 -1.61
C ALA A 254 3.63 -4.33 -0.87
N ARG A 255 4.55 -3.42 -0.55
CA ARG A 255 5.83 -3.73 0.06
C ARG A 255 6.09 -2.79 1.22
N TYR A 256 6.35 -3.39 2.38
CA TYR A 256 7.00 -2.74 3.49
C TYR A 256 8.49 -3.11 3.48
N TRP A 257 9.34 -2.09 3.57
CA TRP A 257 10.79 -2.21 3.56
C TRP A 257 11.38 -1.53 4.79
N LEU A 258 12.16 -2.28 5.56
CA LEU A 258 12.92 -1.79 6.70
C LEU A 258 14.40 -2.10 6.52
N ARG A 259 15.20 -1.05 6.53
CA ARG A 259 16.65 -1.12 6.76
C ARG A 259 16.93 -0.46 8.09
N LEU A 260 17.39 -1.23 9.06
CA LEU A 260 17.98 -0.69 10.28
C LEU A 260 19.49 -0.84 10.17
N ASP A 261 20.20 0.28 10.08
CA ASP A 261 21.60 0.31 9.69
C ASP A 261 22.47 -0.53 10.62
N ARG A 262 23.25 -1.43 10.03
CA ARG A 262 24.14 -2.39 10.73
C ARG A 262 23.41 -3.41 11.63
N VAL A 263 22.08 -3.46 11.64
CA VAL A 263 21.29 -4.36 12.48
C VAL A 263 20.56 -5.40 11.63
N VAL A 264 19.50 -4.99 10.94
CA VAL A 264 18.56 -5.91 10.28
C VAL A 264 17.98 -5.32 9.02
N LEU A 265 17.79 -6.19 8.01
CA LEU A 265 17.03 -5.92 6.82
C LEU A 265 15.75 -6.75 6.85
N ARG A 266 14.60 -6.13 6.59
CA ARG A 266 13.30 -6.77 6.70
C ARG A 266 12.38 -6.32 5.57
N VAL A 267 11.75 -7.28 4.90
CA VAL A 267 10.84 -7.06 3.77
C VAL A 267 9.54 -7.82 4.04
N TYR A 268 8.42 -7.11 3.97
CA TYR A 268 7.09 -7.70 4.00
C TYR A 268 6.43 -7.38 2.66
N GLU A 269 6.06 -8.41 1.91
CA GLU A 269 5.50 -8.26 0.57
C GLU A 269 4.14 -8.94 0.50
N THR A 270 3.13 -8.21 0.03
CA THR A 270 1.85 -8.76 -0.41
C THR A 270 1.77 -8.58 -1.92
N ARG A 271 1.81 -9.70 -2.65
CA ARG A 271 1.64 -9.76 -4.10
C ARG A 271 0.23 -10.19 -4.40
N ILE A 272 -0.47 -9.45 -5.26
CA ILE A 272 -1.81 -9.82 -5.71
C ILE A 272 -1.81 -9.89 -7.23
N HIS A 273 -2.41 -10.93 -7.77
CA HIS A 273 -2.57 -11.10 -9.20
C HIS A 273 -3.99 -11.54 -9.51
N HIS A 274 -4.59 -10.89 -10.50
CA HIS A 274 -5.90 -11.25 -11.01
C HIS A 274 -5.86 -11.25 -12.53
N LEU A 275 -6.35 -12.34 -13.11
CA LEU A 275 -6.63 -12.44 -14.55
C LEU A 275 -8.11 -12.15 -14.73
N PHE A 276 -8.43 -11.25 -15.64
CA PHE A 276 -9.81 -10.89 -15.91
C PHE A 276 -10.61 -12.10 -16.40
N GLY A 277 -11.83 -12.25 -15.88
CA GLY A 277 -12.70 -13.40 -16.13
C GLY A 277 -12.53 -14.56 -15.14
N ASN A 278 -11.50 -14.54 -14.28
CA ASN A 278 -11.42 -15.48 -13.16
C ASN A 278 -12.33 -15.05 -12.00
N GLU A 279 -12.84 -16.01 -11.25
CA GLU A 279 -13.74 -15.77 -10.09
C GLU A 279 -12.98 -15.45 -8.79
N TYR A 280 -11.66 -15.26 -8.85
CA TYR A 280 -10.84 -14.97 -7.67
C TYR A 280 -9.59 -14.15 -8.00
N LEU A 281 -9.00 -13.57 -6.97
CA LEU A 281 -7.65 -13.00 -6.96
C LEU A 281 -6.73 -13.93 -6.18
N LEU A 282 -5.49 -14.10 -6.65
CA LEU A 282 -4.44 -14.75 -5.87
C LEU A 282 -3.71 -13.72 -5.04
N ARG A 283 -3.56 -13.97 -3.74
CA ARG A 283 -2.78 -13.16 -2.81
C ARG A 283 -1.67 -14.00 -2.20
N GLU A 284 -0.43 -13.58 -2.40
CA GLU A 284 0.75 -14.15 -1.75
C GLU A 284 1.36 -13.14 -0.79
N TYR A 285 1.37 -13.49 0.49
CA TYR A 285 2.04 -12.73 1.52
C TYR A 285 3.36 -13.41 1.89
N SER A 286 4.43 -12.65 2.04
CA SER A 286 5.72 -13.16 2.49
C SER A 286 6.43 -12.20 3.41
N ARG A 287 7.05 -12.74 4.47
CA ARG A 287 7.97 -12.03 5.36
C ARG A 287 9.38 -12.57 5.16
N LYS A 288 10.31 -11.67 4.88
CA LYS A 288 11.74 -11.99 4.80
C LYS A 288 12.53 -11.11 5.76
N GLU A 289 13.50 -11.69 6.43
CA GLU A 289 14.32 -10.99 7.42
C GLU A 289 15.71 -11.63 7.48
N SER A 290 16.75 -10.81 7.55
CA SER A 290 18.12 -11.26 7.83
C SER A 290 18.90 -10.15 8.52
N THR A 291 19.79 -10.54 9.43
CA THR A 291 20.70 -9.58 10.06
C THR A 291 21.84 -9.21 9.11
N VAL A 292 22.46 -8.06 9.32
CA VAL A 292 23.63 -7.65 8.52
C VAL A 292 24.81 -8.61 8.73
N GLU A 293 24.91 -9.21 9.91
CA GLU A 293 25.91 -10.23 10.22
C GLU A 293 25.70 -11.50 9.40
N GLU A 294 24.48 -12.05 9.37
CA GLU A 294 24.11 -13.22 8.55
C GLU A 294 24.37 -13.00 7.06
N LEU A 295 24.06 -11.81 6.55
CA LEU A 295 24.33 -11.45 5.15
C LEU A 295 25.85 -11.40 4.89
N GLY A 296 26.61 -10.87 5.83
CA GLY A 296 28.08 -10.86 5.76
C GLY A 296 28.70 -12.25 5.79
N GLU A 297 28.17 -13.18 6.60
CA GLU A 297 28.60 -14.58 6.62
C GLU A 297 28.32 -15.31 5.30
N LYS A 298 27.23 -14.95 4.62
CA LYS A 298 26.90 -15.40 3.26
C LYS A 298 27.76 -14.74 2.17
N GLY A 299 28.69 -13.86 2.53
CA GLY A 299 29.60 -13.19 1.61
C GLY A 299 29.02 -11.94 0.94
N HIS A 300 27.87 -11.43 1.41
CA HIS A 300 27.31 -10.18 0.92
C HIS A 300 27.96 -8.96 1.59
N SER A 301 27.81 -7.79 0.95
CA SER A 301 28.39 -6.55 1.47
C SER A 301 27.84 -6.21 2.85
N LYS A 302 28.69 -5.67 3.73
CA LYS A 302 28.25 -5.09 5.01
C LYS A 302 27.98 -3.58 4.89
N ASN A 303 28.20 -2.99 3.72
CA ASN A 303 28.00 -1.57 3.50
C ASN A 303 26.51 -1.26 3.25
N MET A 304 25.94 -0.36 4.05
CA MET A 304 24.52 -0.01 3.96
C MET A 304 24.15 0.73 2.68
N THR A 305 25.13 1.31 1.97
CA THR A 305 24.90 1.92 0.65
C THR A 305 24.43 0.91 -0.39
N ASP A 306 24.79 -0.36 -0.22
CA ASP A 306 24.47 -1.42 -1.18
C ASP A 306 23.03 -1.93 -1.00
N TYR A 307 22.41 -1.60 0.15
CA TYR A 307 21.05 -1.97 0.51
C TYR A 307 20.06 -0.81 0.35
N ARG A 308 20.26 0.06 -0.65
CA ARG A 308 19.35 1.18 -0.95
C ARG A 308 18.15 0.77 -1.80
N VAL A 309 18.35 -0.12 -2.78
CA VAL A 309 17.32 -0.51 -3.75
C VAL A 309 16.79 -1.91 -3.43
N VAL A 310 15.63 -1.98 -2.78
CA VAL A 310 15.03 -3.25 -2.31
C VAL A 310 14.88 -4.31 -3.39
N ASP A 311 14.57 -3.92 -4.63
CA ASP A 311 14.44 -4.85 -5.75
C ASP A 311 15.73 -5.63 -6.04
N GLN A 312 16.90 -5.08 -5.71
CA GLN A 312 18.19 -5.72 -5.97
C GLN A 312 18.59 -6.77 -4.94
N PHE A 313 18.06 -6.74 -3.71
CA PHE A 313 18.56 -7.62 -2.64
C PHE A 313 17.47 -8.33 -1.84
N HIS A 314 16.18 -8.02 -2.03
CA HIS A 314 15.08 -8.69 -1.32
C HIS A 314 15.08 -10.24 -1.48
N HIS A 315 15.75 -10.76 -2.50
CA HIS A 315 15.92 -12.20 -2.74
C HIS A 315 17.02 -12.85 -1.88
N LEU A 316 17.92 -12.04 -1.31
CA LEU A 316 19.02 -12.50 -0.43
C LEU A 316 18.54 -12.77 1.01
N LEU A 317 17.41 -12.16 1.38
CA LEU A 317 16.83 -12.27 2.72
C LEU A 317 16.18 -13.64 2.94
N THR A 318 16.40 -14.20 4.12
CA THR A 318 15.80 -15.47 4.54
C THR A 318 14.28 -15.33 4.68
N LEU A 319 13.53 -16.23 4.03
CA LEU A 319 12.08 -16.32 4.14
C LEU A 319 11.69 -16.85 5.53
N GLN A 320 10.91 -16.06 6.27
CA GLN A 320 10.43 -16.38 7.61
C GLN A 320 9.03 -17.00 7.57
N GLU A 321 8.16 -16.44 6.73
CA GLU A 321 6.76 -16.86 6.60
C GLU A 321 6.27 -16.61 5.19
N ALA A 322 5.42 -17.50 4.69
CA ALA A 322 4.67 -17.30 3.46
C ALA A 322 3.24 -17.82 3.62
N VAL A 323 2.27 -17.02 3.17
CA VAL A 323 0.84 -17.33 3.21
C VAL A 323 0.26 -17.13 1.80
N TYR A 324 -0.56 -18.07 1.36
CA TYR A 324 -1.14 -18.09 0.01
C TYR A 324 -2.65 -18.22 0.12
N GLU A 325 -3.36 -17.27 -0.48
CA GLU A 325 -4.80 -17.10 -0.31
C GLU A 325 -5.48 -16.81 -1.66
N LYS A 326 -6.72 -17.29 -1.82
CA LYS A 326 -7.66 -16.85 -2.84
C LYS A 326 -8.65 -15.89 -2.22
N ILE A 327 -8.88 -14.76 -2.88
CA ILE A 327 -9.94 -13.81 -2.55
C ILE A 327 -11.04 -14.02 -3.57
N LEU A 328 -12.21 -14.49 -3.15
CA LEU A 328 -13.29 -14.84 -4.06
C LEU A 328 -14.06 -13.60 -4.53
N ILE A 329 -14.38 -13.58 -5.82
CA ILE A 329 -15.20 -12.58 -6.50
C ILE A 329 -16.59 -13.21 -6.65
N GLU A 330 -17.35 -13.27 -5.56
CA GLU A 330 -18.72 -13.79 -5.62
C GLU A 330 -19.61 -12.80 -6.39
N SER A 331 -20.06 -13.17 -7.59
CA SER A 331 -21.21 -12.57 -8.25
C SER A 331 -22.47 -13.27 -7.76
N GLU A 332 -23.45 -12.51 -7.28
CA GLU A 332 -24.81 -13.03 -7.02
C GLU A 332 -25.49 -13.55 -8.29
#